data_AF-A0A3A6PXW1-F1
#
_entry.id   AF-A0A3A6PXW1-F1
#
_cell.length_a   1.000
_cell.length_b   1.000
_cell.length_c   1.000
_cell.angle_alpha   90.00
_cell.angle_beta   90.00
_cell.angle_gamma   90.00
#
_symmetry.space_group_name_H-M   'P 1'
#
loop_
_entity.id
_entity.type
_entity.pdbx_description
1 polymer ?
#
loop_
_entity_poly.entity_id
_entity_poly.type
_entity_poly.pdbx_seq_one_letter_code
_entity_poly.pdbx_strand_id
1 'polypeptide(L)'
;MTATTVHQPTHREALWALEDAFERGDLITVFGRCTVEYDGRAASSLGVGRRLLVLKPDGTALVHTDENQKPVNWQPPGSEHHAAVRDGRLRVRSVHTSPDETLAVRFETVEQLSAMSVSGRRDLSVTGSEADLRNALLDRPALIESGFEPLATERPTDAGPIDLFGRDSDGRPVVVELKRRRVGPSAASQLQRYVAAIEREEGDNAAVRGILVAPSVTDRARRLLAEHELEFVAVEPPSSTGDAGENNTLDTEPAETNAFDLAVDDSAHDSAGDATGNDESEAAGTVPADEESN
;
A
#
# COMPACT_ATOMS: atom_id res chain seq x y z
N MET A 1 10.20 -27.40 2.15
CA MET A 1 8.99 -27.10 1.38
C MET A 1 9.22 -27.57 -0.04
N THR A 2 8.25 -28.24 -0.64
CA THR A 2 8.30 -28.68 -2.04
C THR A 2 7.55 -27.69 -2.91
N ALA A 3 8.21 -27.20 -3.96
CA ALA A 3 7.57 -26.40 -5.00
C ALA A 3 7.55 -27.22 -6.28
N THR A 4 6.38 -27.40 -6.89
CA THR A 4 6.24 -28.03 -8.20
C THR A 4 6.18 -26.92 -9.24
N THR A 5 7.08 -26.94 -10.22
CA THR A 5 7.06 -25.99 -11.34
C THR A 5 7.07 -26.73 -12.67
N VAL A 6 6.19 -26.33 -13.58
CA VAL A 6 6.15 -26.79 -14.97
C VAL A 6 6.39 -25.61 -15.90
N HIS A 7 7.24 -25.80 -16.90
CA HIS A 7 7.60 -24.79 -17.88
C HIS A 7 6.96 -25.12 -19.23
N GLN A 8 6.37 -24.12 -19.87
CA GLN A 8 5.65 -24.24 -21.14
C GLN A 8 4.66 -25.44 -21.21
N PRO A 9 3.88 -25.74 -20.14
CA PRO A 9 2.97 -26.87 -20.16
C PRO A 9 1.87 -26.70 -21.22
N THR A 10 1.40 -27.80 -21.79
CA THR A 10 0.15 -27.78 -22.54
C THR A 10 -1.01 -27.36 -21.64
N HIS A 11 -2.09 -26.82 -22.22
CA HIS A 11 -3.26 -26.42 -21.46
C HIS A 11 -3.88 -27.55 -20.62
N ARG A 12 -3.67 -28.82 -20.99
CA ARG A 12 -4.14 -29.99 -20.25
C ARG A 12 -3.23 -30.36 -19.08
N GLU A 13 -1.91 -30.32 -19.26
CA GLU A 13 -0.96 -30.51 -18.16
C GLU A 13 -1.09 -29.38 -17.13
N ALA A 14 -1.29 -28.15 -17.59
CA ALA A 14 -1.58 -27.00 -16.72
C ALA A 14 -2.91 -27.15 -15.97
N LEU A 15 -3.95 -27.74 -16.60
CA LEU A 15 -5.21 -28.05 -15.91
C LEU A 15 -4.98 -29.06 -14.78
N TRP A 16 -4.33 -30.19 -15.07
CA TRP A 16 -4.05 -31.22 -14.06
C TRP A 16 -3.20 -30.69 -12.90
N ALA A 17 -2.18 -29.87 -13.20
CA ALA A 17 -1.37 -29.22 -12.18
C ALA A 17 -2.15 -28.20 -11.32
N LEU A 18 -3.18 -27.56 -11.88
CA LEU A 18 -4.09 -26.69 -11.12
C LEU A 18 -5.04 -27.48 -10.23
N GLU A 19 -5.67 -28.53 -10.76
CA GLU A 19 -6.61 -29.38 -10.01
C GLU A 19 -5.93 -29.99 -8.77
N ASP A 20 -4.75 -30.61 -8.96
CA ASP A 20 -3.91 -31.17 -7.90
C ASP A 20 -3.40 -30.12 -6.88
N ALA A 21 -3.09 -28.90 -7.33
CA ALA A 21 -2.69 -27.81 -6.45
C ALA A 21 -3.87 -27.19 -5.66
N PHE A 22 -5.08 -27.17 -6.23
CA PHE A 22 -6.29 -26.76 -5.53
C PHE A 22 -6.66 -27.75 -4.42
N GLU A 23 -6.58 -29.05 -4.68
CA GLU A 23 -6.84 -30.09 -3.67
C GLU A 23 -5.89 -30.01 -2.46
N ARG A 24 -4.62 -29.63 -2.69
CA ARG A 24 -3.64 -29.39 -1.61
C ARG A 24 -3.79 -28.05 -0.89
N GLY A 25 -4.52 -27.09 -1.46
CA GLY A 25 -4.52 -25.71 -0.98
C GLY A 25 -3.14 -25.05 -1.08
N ASP A 26 -2.43 -25.25 -2.20
CA ASP A 26 -1.15 -24.59 -2.48
C ASP A 26 -1.35 -23.11 -2.86
N LEU A 27 -0.32 -22.28 -2.66
CA LEU A 27 -0.22 -21.00 -3.36
C LEU A 27 0.26 -21.27 -4.79
N ILE A 28 -0.49 -20.76 -5.76
CA ILE A 28 -0.27 -21.02 -7.18
C ILE A 28 0.11 -19.72 -7.87
N THR A 29 1.11 -19.79 -8.75
CA THR A 29 1.40 -18.75 -9.74
C THR A 29 1.30 -19.33 -11.16
N VAL A 30 0.69 -18.58 -12.08
CA VAL A 30 0.61 -18.91 -13.50
C VAL A 30 1.03 -17.69 -14.30
N PHE A 31 2.06 -17.83 -15.13
CA PHE A 31 2.53 -16.79 -16.04
C PHE A 31 2.32 -17.21 -17.50
N GLY A 32 1.82 -16.30 -18.32
CA GLY A 32 1.63 -16.57 -19.75
C GLY A 32 0.82 -15.51 -20.48
N ARG A 33 0.65 -15.70 -21.80
CA ARG A 33 -0.15 -14.81 -22.65
C ARG A 33 -1.63 -15.13 -22.47
N CYS A 34 -2.42 -14.16 -22.04
CA CYS A 34 -3.83 -14.34 -21.71
C CYS A 34 -4.69 -13.11 -22.01
N THR A 35 -6.01 -13.29 -22.02
CA THR A 35 -7.00 -12.22 -21.81
C THR A 35 -7.60 -12.34 -20.41
N VAL A 36 -8.15 -11.23 -19.90
CA VAL A 36 -8.82 -11.17 -18.60
C VAL A 36 -10.17 -10.50 -18.78
N GLU A 37 -11.20 -11.07 -18.17
CA GLU A 37 -12.53 -10.48 -18.04
C GLU A 37 -12.93 -10.50 -16.57
N TYR A 38 -13.58 -9.44 -16.11
CA TYR A 38 -14.22 -9.38 -14.81
C TYR A 38 -15.63 -8.81 -14.95
N ASP A 39 -16.57 -9.43 -14.26
CA ASP A 39 -17.99 -9.09 -14.21
C ASP A 39 -18.45 -9.14 -12.74
N GLY A 40 -19.24 -8.19 -12.29
CA GLY A 40 -19.50 -7.95 -10.87
C GLY A 40 -19.96 -6.51 -10.57
N ARG A 41 -19.45 -5.87 -9.51
CA ARG A 41 -19.72 -4.44 -9.21
C ARG A 41 -19.37 -3.49 -10.35
N ALA A 42 -18.45 -3.91 -11.21
CA ALA A 42 -18.11 -3.25 -12.47
C ALA A 42 -17.82 -4.33 -13.52
N ALA A 43 -17.87 -3.96 -14.80
CA ALA A 43 -17.36 -4.80 -15.88
C ALA A 43 -15.99 -4.28 -16.34
N SER A 44 -15.03 -5.19 -16.57
CA SER A 44 -13.75 -4.83 -17.19
C SER A 44 -13.21 -5.95 -18.07
N SER A 45 -12.47 -5.58 -19.11
CA SER A 45 -11.79 -6.53 -19.98
C SER A 45 -10.40 -6.02 -20.33
N LEU A 46 -9.43 -6.93 -20.32
CA LEU A 46 -8.05 -6.66 -20.73
C LEU A 46 -7.71 -7.54 -21.94
N GLY A 47 -7.29 -6.87 -23.01
CA GLY A 47 -6.82 -7.50 -24.23
C GLY A 47 -5.58 -8.38 -24.03
N VAL A 48 -5.21 -9.11 -25.07
CA VAL A 48 -4.17 -10.14 -25.02
C VAL A 48 -2.83 -9.55 -24.55
N GLY A 49 -2.24 -10.13 -23.51
CA GLY A 49 -0.95 -9.70 -22.96
C GLY A 49 -0.35 -10.75 -22.01
N ARG A 50 0.93 -10.61 -21.67
CA ARG A 50 1.57 -11.46 -20.64
C ARG A 50 1.19 -10.95 -19.26
N ARG A 51 0.74 -11.86 -18.40
CA ARG A 51 0.32 -11.51 -17.03
C ARG A 51 0.71 -12.61 -16.05
N LEU A 52 0.95 -12.19 -14.81
CA LEU A 52 1.10 -13.07 -13.66
C LEU A 52 -0.26 -13.19 -12.96
N LEU A 53 -0.84 -14.39 -12.97
CA LEU A 53 -1.95 -14.76 -12.11
C LEU A 53 -1.39 -15.41 -10.83
N VAL A 54 -1.83 -14.92 -9.67
CA VAL A 54 -1.57 -15.52 -8.36
C VAL A 54 -2.90 -15.97 -7.78
N LEU A 55 -2.98 -17.22 -7.32
CA LEU A 55 -4.12 -17.77 -6.59
C LEU A 55 -3.64 -18.20 -5.21
N LYS A 56 -4.34 -17.76 -4.16
CA LYS A 56 -3.96 -18.03 -2.77
C LYS A 56 -4.90 -19.07 -2.14
N PRO A 57 -4.44 -19.82 -1.12
CA PRO A 57 -5.28 -20.79 -0.40
C PRO A 57 -6.45 -20.19 0.38
N ASP A 58 -6.48 -18.86 0.56
CA ASP A 58 -7.58 -18.13 1.18
C ASP A 58 -8.67 -17.70 0.18
N GLY A 59 -8.54 -18.06 -1.11
CA GLY A 59 -9.46 -17.68 -2.17
C GLY A 59 -9.12 -16.34 -2.85
N THR A 60 -8.06 -15.63 -2.44
CA THR A 60 -7.62 -14.42 -3.15
C THR A 60 -7.08 -14.78 -4.54
N ALA A 61 -7.59 -14.12 -5.59
CA ALA A 61 -6.95 -14.10 -6.91
C ALA A 61 -6.36 -12.72 -7.20
N LEU A 62 -5.17 -12.65 -7.80
CA LEU A 62 -4.49 -11.41 -8.19
C LEU A 62 -3.96 -11.54 -9.62
N VAL A 63 -4.24 -10.57 -10.48
CA VAL A 63 -3.66 -10.48 -11.83
C VAL A 63 -2.74 -9.25 -11.87
N HIS A 64 -1.48 -9.47 -12.22
CA HIS A 64 -0.49 -8.40 -12.40
C HIS A 64 0.02 -8.32 -13.84
N THR A 65 0.31 -7.11 -14.26
CA THR A 65 1.16 -6.77 -15.41
C THR A 65 2.60 -6.52 -14.93
N ASP A 66 3.45 -6.00 -15.81
CA ASP A 66 4.83 -5.59 -15.58
C ASP A 66 4.99 -4.27 -14.80
N GLU A 67 3.93 -3.45 -14.72
CA GLU A 67 3.92 -2.18 -13.99
C GLU A 67 3.01 -2.19 -12.74
N ASN A 68 3.29 -1.26 -11.83
CA ASN A 68 2.53 -0.89 -10.63
C ASN A 68 2.51 -1.92 -9.48
N GLN A 69 2.32 -1.41 -8.25
CA GLN A 69 2.23 -2.24 -7.04
C GLN A 69 0.92 -3.04 -6.96
N LYS A 70 -0.18 -2.47 -7.48
CA LYS A 70 -1.53 -3.04 -7.35
C LYS A 70 -1.82 -4.03 -8.50
N PRO A 71 -2.58 -5.10 -8.25
CA PRO A 71 -3.09 -5.94 -9.33
C PRO A 71 -4.03 -5.14 -10.23
N VAL A 72 -4.06 -5.47 -11.53
CA VAL A 72 -4.96 -4.87 -12.51
C VAL A 72 -6.38 -5.43 -12.42
N ASN A 73 -6.52 -6.70 -11.99
CA ASN A 73 -7.78 -7.32 -11.58
C ASN A 73 -7.51 -8.26 -10.41
N TRP A 74 -8.50 -8.46 -9.55
CA TRP A 74 -8.37 -9.30 -8.36
C TRP A 74 -9.74 -9.84 -7.92
N GLN A 75 -9.74 -10.82 -7.01
CA GLN A 75 -10.89 -11.27 -6.24
C GLN A 75 -10.50 -11.35 -4.75
N PRO A 76 -11.41 -11.04 -3.81
CA PRO A 76 -11.14 -11.06 -2.38
C PRO A 76 -10.92 -12.49 -1.84
N PRO A 77 -10.38 -12.63 -0.61
CA PRO A 77 -10.47 -13.87 0.15
C PRO A 77 -11.91 -14.41 0.22
N GLY A 78 -12.06 -15.72 0.32
CA GLY A 78 -13.35 -16.42 0.31
C GLY A 78 -13.94 -16.65 -1.09
N SER A 79 -13.19 -16.36 -2.16
CA SER A 79 -13.60 -16.70 -3.53
C SER A 79 -13.15 -18.12 -3.92
N GLU A 80 -13.96 -18.82 -4.72
CA GLU A 80 -13.66 -20.17 -5.19
C GLU A 80 -12.94 -20.15 -6.54
N HIS A 81 -11.90 -20.99 -6.69
CA HIS A 81 -11.11 -21.09 -7.91
C HIS A 81 -11.47 -22.35 -8.70
N HIS A 82 -11.64 -22.22 -10.01
CA HIS A 82 -11.91 -23.33 -10.92
C HIS A 82 -11.04 -23.22 -12.16
N ALA A 83 -10.48 -24.33 -12.62
CA ALA A 83 -9.78 -24.44 -13.90
C ALA A 83 -10.59 -25.31 -14.86
N ALA A 84 -10.49 -25.03 -16.16
CA ALA A 84 -11.02 -25.90 -17.22
C ALA A 84 -10.29 -25.63 -18.53
N VAL A 85 -10.19 -26.66 -19.39
CA VAL A 85 -9.87 -26.44 -20.81
C VAL A 85 -11.18 -26.25 -21.59
N ARG A 86 -11.30 -25.14 -22.31
CA ARG A 86 -12.42 -24.81 -23.19
C ARG A 86 -11.86 -24.34 -24.53
N ASP A 87 -12.40 -24.85 -25.64
CA ASP A 87 -11.94 -24.53 -27.00
C ASP A 87 -10.42 -24.74 -27.18
N GLY A 88 -9.90 -25.80 -26.53
CA GLY A 88 -8.48 -26.15 -26.50
C GLY A 88 -7.60 -25.31 -25.58
N ARG A 89 -8.12 -24.21 -25.00
CA ARG A 89 -7.38 -23.24 -24.19
C ARG A 89 -7.68 -23.37 -22.70
N LEU A 90 -6.68 -23.13 -21.85
CA LEU A 90 -6.86 -23.10 -20.39
C LEU A 90 -7.63 -21.83 -19.99
N ARG A 91 -8.69 -22.00 -19.20
CA ARG A 91 -9.41 -20.93 -18.53
C ARG A 91 -9.41 -21.16 -17.03
N VAL A 92 -8.93 -20.18 -16.28
CA VAL A 92 -9.10 -20.11 -14.83
C VAL A 92 -10.22 -19.12 -14.52
N ARG A 93 -11.13 -19.49 -13.62
CA ARG A 93 -12.15 -18.60 -13.04
C ARG A 93 -11.96 -18.50 -11.54
N SER A 94 -12.17 -17.31 -10.99
CA SER A 94 -12.31 -17.07 -9.56
C SER A 94 -13.68 -16.42 -9.32
N VAL A 95 -14.52 -17.05 -8.51
CA VAL A 95 -15.92 -16.67 -8.29
C VAL A 95 -16.12 -16.27 -6.83
N HIS A 96 -16.70 -15.08 -6.62
CA HIS A 96 -17.16 -14.60 -5.33
C HIS A 96 -18.69 -14.57 -5.35
N THR A 97 -19.35 -14.88 -4.22
CA THR A 97 -20.80 -15.13 -4.18
C THR A 97 -21.60 -14.08 -3.42
N SER A 98 -20.96 -13.16 -2.70
CA SER A 98 -21.63 -12.11 -1.93
C SER A 98 -20.76 -10.85 -1.81
N PRO A 99 -20.76 -9.99 -2.83
CA PRO A 99 -21.56 -10.03 -4.07
C PRO A 99 -21.14 -11.10 -5.08
N ASP A 100 -22.05 -11.42 -6.01
CA ASP A 100 -21.75 -12.25 -7.18
C ASP A 100 -20.77 -11.50 -8.11
N GLU A 101 -19.54 -12.00 -8.19
CA GLU A 101 -18.47 -11.45 -9.02
C GLU A 101 -17.66 -12.60 -9.62
N THR A 102 -17.29 -12.50 -10.90
CA THR A 102 -16.45 -13.47 -11.60
C THR A 102 -15.25 -12.79 -12.22
N LEU A 103 -14.05 -13.28 -11.90
CA LEU A 103 -12.82 -13.02 -12.63
C LEU A 103 -12.50 -14.24 -13.52
N ALA A 104 -12.25 -14.03 -14.81
CA ALA A 104 -11.94 -15.08 -15.78
C ALA A 104 -10.65 -14.75 -16.55
N VAL A 105 -9.62 -15.60 -16.39
CA VAL A 105 -8.36 -15.51 -17.12
C VAL A 105 -8.31 -16.63 -18.16
N ARG A 106 -8.17 -16.28 -19.45
CA ARG A 106 -8.08 -17.23 -20.57
C ARG A 106 -6.69 -17.19 -21.16
N PHE A 107 -5.93 -18.28 -21.00
CA PHE A 107 -4.56 -18.37 -21.51
C PHE A 107 -4.54 -18.84 -22.96
N GLU A 108 -3.79 -18.14 -23.79
CA GLU A 108 -3.37 -18.59 -25.13
C GLU A 108 -2.09 -19.41 -25.06
N THR A 109 -1.19 -19.05 -24.14
CA THR A 109 -0.01 -19.83 -23.77
C THR A 109 0.16 -19.77 -22.25
N VAL A 110 0.54 -20.90 -21.65
CA VAL A 110 1.07 -20.94 -20.28
C VAL A 110 2.58 -21.08 -20.43
N GLU A 111 3.33 -20.09 -19.94
CA GLU A 111 4.80 -20.06 -20.04
C GLU A 111 5.42 -20.69 -18.79
N GLN A 112 4.81 -20.51 -17.63
CA GLN A 112 5.15 -21.20 -16.38
C GLN A 112 3.91 -21.38 -15.50
N LEU A 113 3.85 -22.49 -14.77
CA LEU A 113 3.00 -22.65 -13.60
C LEU A 113 3.83 -23.18 -12.44
N SER A 114 3.67 -22.59 -11.25
CA SER A 114 4.28 -23.06 -10.01
C SER A 114 3.23 -23.21 -8.91
N ALA A 115 3.28 -24.32 -8.17
CA ALA A 115 2.48 -24.59 -6.98
C ALA A 115 3.39 -24.79 -5.77
N MET A 116 3.07 -24.14 -4.65
CA MET A 116 3.92 -24.05 -3.45
C MET A 116 3.10 -24.24 -2.18
N SER A 117 3.48 -25.21 -1.36
CA SER A 117 2.92 -25.41 -0.03
C SER A 117 3.24 -24.22 0.89
N VAL A 118 2.23 -23.50 1.37
CA VAL A 118 2.43 -22.39 2.33
C VAL A 118 2.10 -22.86 3.74
N SER A 119 3.08 -22.79 4.64
CA SER A 119 2.92 -23.13 6.05
C SER A 119 3.12 -21.90 6.96
N GLY A 120 2.33 -21.80 8.03
CA GLY A 120 2.49 -20.77 9.05
C GLY A 120 1.86 -19.42 8.66
N ARG A 121 0.53 -19.33 8.74
CA ARG A 121 -0.13 -18.02 8.91
C ARG A 121 0.42 -17.39 10.18
N ARG A 122 1.28 -16.39 10.03
CA ARG A 122 1.68 -15.47 11.10
C ARG A 122 1.01 -14.15 10.77
N ASP A 123 0.25 -13.62 11.73
CA ASP A 123 -0.31 -12.28 11.58
C ASP A 123 0.82 -11.27 11.46
N LEU A 124 0.64 -10.29 10.57
CA LEU A 124 1.65 -9.28 10.32
C LEU A 124 1.68 -8.30 11.50
N SER A 125 2.66 -8.45 12.39
CA SER A 125 2.92 -7.49 13.46
C SER A 125 3.49 -6.18 12.89
N VAL A 126 2.61 -5.27 12.48
CA VAL A 126 3.00 -3.92 12.02
C VAL A 126 3.18 -3.01 13.23
N THR A 127 4.44 -2.74 13.59
CA THR A 127 4.80 -1.63 14.50
C THR A 127 4.88 -0.32 13.72
N GLY A 128 4.44 0.80 14.31
CA GLY A 128 4.34 2.09 13.62
C GLY A 128 3.08 2.19 12.76
N SER A 129 2.00 1.57 13.22
CA SER A 129 0.65 1.72 12.72
C SER A 129 0.01 3.04 13.21
N GLU A 130 -1.13 3.41 12.64
CA GLU A 130 -1.92 4.58 13.10
C GLU A 130 -2.51 4.31 14.50
N ALA A 131 -2.78 3.04 14.82
CA ALA A 131 -3.20 2.60 16.16
C ALA A 131 -2.08 2.74 17.20
N ASP A 132 -0.82 2.46 16.85
CA ASP A 132 0.31 2.64 17.78
C ASP A 132 0.53 4.12 18.09
N LEU A 133 0.43 4.99 17.08
CA LEU A 133 0.43 6.44 17.27
C LEU A 133 -0.72 6.87 18.18
N ARG A 134 -1.95 6.40 17.93
CA ARG A 134 -3.12 6.72 18.76
C ARG A 134 -2.92 6.28 20.22
N ASN A 135 -2.44 5.08 20.46
CA ASN A 135 -2.18 4.57 21.81
C ASN A 135 -1.12 5.43 22.52
N ALA A 136 -0.01 5.76 21.85
CA ALA A 136 1.02 6.64 22.40
C ALA A 136 0.52 8.06 22.74
N LEU A 137 -0.51 8.55 22.04
CA LEU A 137 -1.17 9.84 22.31
C LEU A 137 -2.23 9.74 23.42
N LEU A 138 -2.89 8.59 23.60
CA LEU A 138 -3.76 8.33 24.74
C LEU A 138 -2.96 8.21 26.05
N ASP A 139 -1.80 7.54 25.99
CA ASP A 139 -0.88 7.40 27.12
C ASP A 139 -0.19 8.72 27.47
N ARG A 140 0.04 9.60 26.48
CA ARG A 140 0.67 10.91 26.66
C ARG A 140 -0.07 12.02 25.88
N PRO A 141 -1.25 12.47 26.33
CA PRO A 141 -2.04 13.50 25.64
C PRO A 141 -1.32 14.83 25.45
N ALA A 142 -0.37 15.13 26.34
CA ALA A 142 0.51 16.30 26.28
C ALA A 142 1.40 16.37 25.02
N LEU A 143 1.50 15.28 24.24
CA LEU A 143 2.14 15.29 22.91
C LEU A 143 1.31 16.02 21.84
N ILE A 144 0.00 16.18 22.06
CA ILE A 144 -0.89 17.00 21.22
C ILE A 144 -0.81 18.43 21.73
N GLU A 145 -1.25 18.65 22.97
CA GLU A 145 -1.11 19.91 23.69
C GLU A 145 -1.22 19.72 25.21
N SER A 146 -0.67 20.65 25.98
CA SER A 146 -0.78 20.60 27.45
C SER A 146 -2.22 20.82 27.91
N GLY A 147 -2.77 19.85 28.64
CA GLY A 147 -4.13 19.93 29.19
C GLY A 147 -5.23 19.39 28.29
N PHE A 148 -4.89 18.77 27.15
CA PHE A 148 -5.85 17.99 26.38
C PHE A 148 -6.26 16.70 27.12
N GLU A 149 -7.57 16.51 27.27
CA GLU A 149 -8.21 15.32 27.84
C GLU A 149 -8.90 14.52 26.72
N PRO A 150 -8.36 13.35 26.31
CA PRO A 150 -9.03 12.47 25.36
C PRO A 150 -10.28 11.83 26.00
N LEU A 151 -11.44 11.98 25.36
CA LEU A 151 -12.73 11.48 25.84
C LEU A 151 -13.25 10.29 25.04
N ALA A 152 -12.89 10.18 23.75
CA ALA A 152 -13.29 9.08 22.88
C ALA A 152 -12.28 8.81 21.76
N THR A 153 -12.22 7.55 21.33
CA THR A 153 -11.52 7.09 20.12
C THR A 153 -12.56 6.63 19.08
N GLU A 154 -12.27 6.79 17.79
CA GLU A 154 -13.16 6.36 16.70
C GLU A 154 -14.62 6.88 16.87
N ARG A 155 -14.80 8.10 17.38
CA ARG A 155 -16.13 8.66 17.72
C ARG A 155 -16.96 8.79 16.44
N PRO A 156 -18.13 8.13 16.32
CA PRO A 156 -18.95 8.22 15.11
C PRO A 156 -19.56 9.60 14.94
N THR A 157 -19.57 10.11 13.71
CA THR A 157 -20.28 11.33 13.27
C THR A 157 -20.84 11.12 11.86
N ASP A 158 -21.69 12.04 11.38
CA ASP A 158 -22.19 12.06 9.99
C ASP A 158 -21.07 12.11 8.92
N ALA A 159 -19.88 12.61 9.28
CA ALA A 159 -18.74 12.74 8.37
C ALA A 159 -17.82 11.50 8.36
N GLY A 160 -18.03 10.57 9.28
CA GLY A 160 -17.16 9.41 9.56
C GLY A 160 -16.73 9.33 11.03
N PRO A 161 -15.98 8.27 11.42
CA PRO A 161 -15.38 8.18 12.74
C PRO A 161 -14.21 9.16 12.88
N ILE A 162 -14.20 9.90 13.99
CA ILE A 162 -13.08 10.77 14.40
C ILE A 162 -12.04 9.93 15.13
N ASP A 163 -10.78 9.98 14.71
CA ASP A 163 -9.69 9.17 15.30
C ASP A 163 -9.58 9.37 16.82
N LEU A 164 -9.56 10.63 17.28
CA LEU A 164 -9.56 11.05 18.67
C LEU A 164 -10.44 12.29 18.89
N PHE A 165 -11.31 12.24 19.89
CA PHE A 165 -12.14 13.37 20.35
C PHE A 165 -11.89 13.62 21.83
N GLY A 166 -11.80 14.88 22.24
CA GLY A 166 -11.55 15.26 23.63
C GLY A 166 -11.94 16.71 23.93
N ARG A 167 -11.40 17.25 25.03
CA ARG A 167 -11.50 18.67 25.37
C ARG A 167 -10.13 19.25 25.75
N ASP A 168 -9.94 20.55 25.53
CA ASP A 168 -8.75 21.27 25.98
C ASP A 168 -8.89 21.80 27.41
N SER A 169 -7.88 22.50 27.90
CA SER A 169 -7.87 23.08 29.26
C SER A 169 -8.97 24.12 29.52
N ASP A 170 -9.53 24.73 28.46
CA ASP A 170 -10.66 25.66 28.55
C ASP A 170 -12.01 24.94 28.45
N GLY A 171 -12.00 23.60 28.30
CA GLY A 171 -13.17 22.76 28.13
C GLY A 171 -13.76 22.79 26.72
N ARG A 172 -13.08 23.37 25.73
CA ARG A 172 -13.57 23.41 24.33
C ARG A 172 -13.46 22.03 23.67
N PRO A 173 -14.42 21.61 22.82
CA PRO A 173 -14.29 20.36 22.07
C PRO A 173 -13.08 20.39 21.14
N VAL A 174 -12.28 19.32 21.14
CA VAL A 174 -11.13 19.15 20.25
C VAL A 174 -11.30 17.87 19.43
N VAL A 175 -11.20 18.02 18.11
CA VAL A 175 -11.20 16.96 17.10
C VAL A 175 -9.76 16.75 16.64
N VAL A 176 -9.27 15.51 16.70
CA VAL A 176 -7.89 15.19 16.32
C VAL A 176 -7.88 14.13 15.23
N GLU A 177 -7.25 14.45 14.10
CA GLU A 177 -7.01 13.56 12.96
C GLU A 177 -5.55 13.06 13.02
N LEU A 178 -5.34 11.74 13.02
CA LEU A 178 -4.02 11.12 13.21
C LEU A 178 -3.49 10.57 11.89
N LYS A 179 -2.25 10.88 11.50
CA LYS A 179 -1.65 10.30 10.29
C LYS A 179 -0.19 9.93 10.50
N ARG A 180 0.11 8.64 10.42
CA ARG A 180 1.45 8.07 10.67
C ARG A 180 2.57 8.42 9.66
N ARG A 181 2.33 9.34 8.71
CA ARG A 181 3.25 9.70 7.60
C ARG A 181 3.03 11.15 7.17
N ARG A 182 3.92 11.67 6.31
CA ARG A 182 3.71 12.96 5.65
C ARG A 182 2.40 13.00 4.85
N VAL A 183 1.56 14.02 5.06
CA VAL A 183 0.22 14.10 4.41
C VAL A 183 -0.03 15.31 3.50
N GLY A 184 -0.90 15.05 2.53
CA GLY A 184 -1.43 16.01 1.55
C GLY A 184 -2.74 16.69 2.01
N PRO A 185 -3.32 17.56 1.17
CA PRO A 185 -4.50 18.36 1.51
C PRO A 185 -5.74 17.56 1.90
N SER A 186 -5.86 16.30 1.46
CA SER A 186 -7.00 15.43 1.78
C SER A 186 -7.18 15.21 3.28
N ALA A 187 -6.10 15.19 4.07
CA ALA A 187 -6.18 15.07 5.53
C ALA A 187 -6.73 16.34 6.18
N ALA A 188 -6.34 17.52 5.70
CA ALA A 188 -6.90 18.80 6.16
C ALA A 188 -8.40 18.92 5.82
N SER A 189 -8.80 18.51 4.60
CA SER A 189 -10.21 18.44 4.22
C SER A 189 -11.00 17.37 4.99
N GLN A 190 -10.36 16.31 5.51
CA GLN A 190 -11.00 15.32 6.38
C GLN A 190 -11.32 15.95 7.74
N LEU A 191 -10.28 16.51 8.39
CA LEU A 191 -10.38 17.19 9.68
C LEU A 191 -11.42 18.32 9.67
N GLN A 192 -11.45 19.13 8.60
CA GLN A 192 -12.46 20.17 8.41
C GLN A 192 -13.91 19.62 8.46
N ARG A 193 -14.17 18.47 7.81
CA ARG A 193 -15.51 17.86 7.84
C ARG A 193 -15.88 17.29 9.20
N TYR A 194 -14.90 16.88 9.99
CA TYR A 194 -15.09 16.40 11.36
C TYR A 194 -15.38 17.55 12.34
N VAL A 195 -14.62 18.66 12.24
CA VAL A 195 -14.91 19.90 12.99
C VAL A 195 -16.34 20.36 12.68
N ALA A 196 -16.68 20.51 11.39
CA ALA A 196 -18.01 20.88 10.93
C ALA A 196 -19.11 19.82 11.21
N ALA A 197 -18.77 18.62 11.69
CA ALA A 197 -19.75 17.67 12.22
C ALA A 197 -20.01 17.93 13.70
N ILE A 198 -18.96 18.11 14.52
CA ILE A 198 -19.10 18.41 15.94
C ILE A 198 -19.72 19.79 16.20
N GLU A 199 -19.43 20.80 15.37
CA GLU A 199 -20.10 22.11 15.44
C GLU A 199 -21.62 21.99 15.28
N ARG A 200 -22.10 21.11 14.40
CA ARG A 200 -23.54 20.84 14.22
C ARG A 200 -24.16 20.06 15.37
N GLU A 201 -23.37 19.24 16.07
CA GLU A 201 -23.83 18.43 17.22
C GLU A 201 -23.87 19.25 18.52
N GLU A 202 -22.86 20.08 18.80
CA GLU A 202 -22.78 20.93 20.00
C GLU A 202 -23.49 22.30 19.80
N GLY A 203 -23.71 22.73 18.56
CA GLY A 203 -24.40 23.96 18.16
C GLY A 203 -23.47 25.16 17.89
N ASP A 204 -23.96 26.18 17.16
CA ASP A 204 -23.21 27.32 16.58
C ASP A 204 -22.32 28.14 17.55
N ASN A 205 -22.44 27.95 18.87
CA ASN A 205 -21.61 28.61 19.89
C ASN A 205 -20.43 27.75 20.38
N ALA A 206 -20.32 26.49 19.93
CA ALA A 206 -19.21 25.62 20.30
C ALA A 206 -17.98 25.95 19.45
N ALA A 207 -16.98 26.60 20.06
CA ALA A 207 -15.67 26.84 19.43
C ALA A 207 -14.88 25.52 19.36
N VAL A 208 -15.21 24.68 18.38
CA VAL A 208 -14.56 23.37 18.15
C VAL A 208 -13.18 23.61 17.53
N ARG A 209 -12.14 23.02 18.13
CA ARG A 209 -10.78 23.04 17.57
C ARG A 209 -10.52 21.77 16.77
N GLY A 210 -9.79 21.89 15.67
CA GLY A 210 -9.33 20.76 14.86
C GLY A 210 -7.81 20.71 14.79
N ILE A 211 -7.22 19.59 15.21
CA ILE A 211 -5.76 19.38 15.22
C ILE A 211 -5.39 18.21 14.30
N LEU A 212 -4.53 18.45 13.31
CA LEU A 212 -3.92 17.39 12.52
C LEU A 212 -2.60 16.96 13.16
N VAL A 213 -2.48 15.68 13.53
CA VAL A 213 -1.26 15.12 14.12
C VAL A 213 -0.59 14.19 13.11
N ALA A 214 0.60 14.57 12.65
CA ALA A 214 1.39 13.77 11.70
C ALA A 214 2.88 14.12 11.77
N PRO A 215 3.81 13.24 11.31
CA PRO A 215 5.24 13.57 11.20
C PRO A 215 5.51 14.88 10.45
N SER A 216 4.78 15.12 9.37
CA SER A 216 4.89 16.35 8.58
C SER A 216 3.69 16.54 7.65
N VAL A 217 3.58 17.75 7.10
CA VAL A 217 2.59 18.11 6.07
C VAL A 217 3.27 18.58 4.78
N THR A 218 2.52 18.56 3.67
CA THR A 218 2.87 19.32 2.46
C THR A 218 2.52 20.80 2.63
N ASP A 219 3.17 21.69 1.86
CA ASP A 219 2.89 23.13 1.95
C ASP A 219 1.45 23.47 1.53
N ARG A 220 0.87 22.68 0.62
CA ARG A 220 -0.54 22.81 0.23
C ARG A 220 -1.48 22.40 1.36
N ALA A 221 -1.14 21.36 2.13
CA ALA A 221 -1.90 21.00 3.33
C ALA A 221 -1.73 22.06 4.43
N ARG A 222 -0.52 22.57 4.67
CA ARG A 222 -0.27 23.67 5.63
C ARG A 222 -1.08 24.93 5.31
N ARG A 223 -1.19 25.31 4.03
CA ARG A 223 -2.06 26.41 3.59
C ARG A 223 -3.54 26.14 3.87
N LEU A 224 -4.02 24.93 3.53
CA LEU A 224 -5.43 24.58 3.69
C LEU A 224 -5.86 24.47 5.18
N LEU A 225 -4.94 24.04 6.06
CA LEU A 225 -5.17 24.09 7.50
C LEU A 225 -5.33 25.54 7.98
N ALA A 226 -4.41 26.43 7.59
CA ALA A 226 -4.46 27.84 7.94
C ALA A 226 -5.70 28.57 7.36
N GLU A 227 -6.16 28.20 6.16
CA GLU A 227 -7.37 28.71 5.51
C GLU A 227 -8.67 28.32 6.26
N HIS A 228 -8.62 27.27 7.08
CA HIS A 228 -9.76 26.76 7.84
C HIS A 228 -9.53 26.84 9.36
N GLU A 229 -8.55 27.64 9.80
CA GLU A 229 -8.19 27.86 11.21
C GLU A 229 -7.90 26.55 11.98
N LEU A 230 -7.42 25.53 11.26
CA LEU A 230 -7.04 24.22 11.78
C LEU A 230 -5.56 24.18 12.17
N GLU A 231 -5.26 23.44 13.23
CA GLU A 231 -3.95 23.33 13.84
C GLU A 231 -3.15 22.13 13.32
N PHE A 232 -1.83 22.15 13.50
CA PHE A 232 -0.94 21.05 13.14
C PHE A 232 0.11 20.81 14.23
N VAL A 233 0.21 19.55 14.68
CA VAL A 233 1.23 19.11 15.64
C VAL A 233 2.08 18.00 15.01
N ALA A 234 3.40 18.18 15.07
CA ALA A 234 4.36 17.23 14.53
C ALA A 234 4.64 16.11 15.53
N VAL A 235 4.14 14.90 15.28
CA VAL A 235 4.41 13.71 16.10
C VAL A 235 4.84 12.55 15.21
N GLU A 236 6.01 11.98 15.50
CA GLU A 236 6.47 10.74 14.88
C GLU A 236 5.76 9.53 15.51
N PRO A 237 5.33 8.52 14.73
CA PRO A 237 4.81 7.28 15.29
C PRO A 237 5.91 6.56 16.08
N PRO A 238 5.57 5.83 17.16
CA PRO A 238 6.56 5.09 17.94
C PRO A 238 7.33 4.10 17.05
N SER A 239 8.65 4.20 17.05
CA SER A 239 9.54 3.26 16.38
C SER A 239 9.69 1.98 17.21
N SER A 240 9.97 0.86 16.56
CA SER A 240 10.20 -0.44 17.23
C SER A 240 11.56 -0.56 17.91
N THR A 241 12.25 0.57 18.14
CA THR A 241 13.64 0.61 18.60
C THR A 241 13.83 1.64 19.72
N GLY A 242 13.88 1.16 20.95
CA GLY A 242 14.50 1.88 22.07
C GLY A 242 13.56 2.64 23.00
N ASP A 243 12.85 1.91 23.87
CA ASP A 243 12.65 2.36 25.24
C ASP A 243 12.86 1.17 26.20
N ALA A 244 14.14 0.88 26.45
CA ALA A 244 14.61 -0.20 27.31
C ALA A 244 15.86 0.27 28.06
N GLY A 245 15.64 1.19 28.99
CA GLY A 245 16.61 1.79 29.91
C GLY A 245 15.90 2.92 30.68
N GLU A 246 16.14 3.16 31.96
CA GLU A 246 17.26 2.73 32.79
C GLU A 246 16.78 2.43 34.21
N ASN A 247 17.19 1.27 34.75
CA ASN A 247 17.46 1.10 36.19
C ASN A 247 18.07 -0.29 36.46
N ASN A 248 19.38 -0.42 36.24
CA ASN A 248 20.20 -1.20 37.17
C ASN A 248 21.66 -0.75 37.13
N THR A 249 22.10 -0.06 38.17
CA THR A 249 23.51 0.19 38.46
C THR A 249 24.20 -1.12 38.88
N LEU A 250 25.43 -1.36 38.43
CA LEU A 250 26.47 -2.07 39.19
C LEU A 250 27.85 -1.86 38.50
N ASP A 251 28.87 -1.59 39.32
CA ASP A 251 30.18 -1.07 38.93
C ASP A 251 31.23 -2.12 38.50
N THR A 252 32.38 -1.61 38.03
CA THR A 252 33.72 -2.23 37.91
C THR A 252 33.96 -3.18 36.72
N GLU A 253 35.10 -3.18 36.01
CA GLU A 253 36.32 -2.33 35.93
C GLU A 253 36.96 -2.62 34.52
N PRO A 254 37.86 -1.79 33.96
CA PRO A 254 38.29 -1.91 32.56
C PRO A 254 39.54 -2.81 32.35
N ALA A 255 39.61 -3.51 31.22
CA ALA A 255 40.82 -4.23 30.80
C ALA A 255 41.10 -4.15 29.28
N GLU A 256 42.12 -3.36 28.96
CA GLU A 256 43.13 -3.46 27.90
C GLU A 256 42.76 -3.60 26.40
N THR A 257 43.39 -2.71 25.66
CA THR A 257 43.57 -2.67 24.21
C THR A 257 44.27 -3.90 23.65
N ASN A 258 43.94 -4.26 22.41
CA ASN A 258 44.96 -4.75 21.48
C ASN A 258 44.74 -4.16 20.08
N ALA A 259 45.70 -3.38 19.63
CA ALA A 259 45.75 -2.88 18.26
C ALA A 259 46.36 -3.95 17.35
N PHE A 260 45.82 -4.08 16.14
CA PHE A 260 46.61 -4.53 14.99
C PHE A 260 46.45 -3.53 13.87
N ASP A 261 47.46 -2.68 13.76
CA ASP A 261 47.67 -1.72 12.68
C ASP A 261 48.48 -2.41 11.57
N LEU A 262 48.08 -2.19 10.31
CA LEU A 262 48.95 -2.26 9.13
C LEU A 262 48.28 -1.49 7.97
N ALA A 263 48.68 -0.23 7.81
CA ALA A 263 48.43 0.61 6.64
C ALA A 263 49.47 0.40 5.50
N VAL A 264 49.49 1.34 4.52
CA VAL A 264 50.43 1.55 3.38
C VAL A 264 50.16 0.66 2.15
N ASP A 265 50.01 1.13 0.90
CA ASP A 265 49.81 2.48 0.29
C ASP A 265 48.98 2.30 -1.03
N ASP A 266 48.10 3.23 -1.44
CA ASP A 266 48.30 4.38 -2.36
C ASP A 266 48.94 4.11 -3.74
N SER A 267 48.19 4.38 -4.82
CA SER A 267 48.60 5.21 -5.97
C SER A 267 47.58 5.19 -7.11
N ALA A 268 47.36 6.37 -7.72
CA ALA A 268 46.40 6.58 -8.79
C ALA A 268 46.92 6.21 -10.19
N HIS A 269 46.00 5.98 -11.13
CA HIS A 269 46.24 6.26 -12.55
C HIS A 269 45.02 6.90 -13.21
N ASP A 270 45.27 8.03 -13.85
CA ASP A 270 44.35 8.82 -14.66
C ASP A 270 44.62 8.54 -16.15
N SER A 271 43.56 8.58 -16.97
CA SER A 271 43.71 8.77 -18.42
C SER A 271 42.34 9.02 -19.06
N ALA A 272 42.08 10.28 -19.39
CA ALA A 272 41.02 10.67 -20.32
C ALA A 272 41.36 10.24 -21.76
N GLY A 273 40.33 10.03 -22.58
CA GLY A 273 40.44 9.72 -24.01
C GLY A 273 39.19 10.18 -24.76
N ASP A 274 39.22 11.41 -25.27
CA ASP A 274 38.19 12.00 -26.13
C ASP A 274 38.50 11.76 -27.61
N ALA A 275 37.46 11.51 -28.42
CA ALA A 275 37.46 11.67 -29.89
C ALA A 275 36.05 11.47 -30.49
N THR A 276 35.39 12.59 -30.82
CA THR A 276 34.79 12.94 -32.14
C THR A 276 34.36 11.80 -33.11
N GLY A 277 33.20 11.84 -33.78
CA GLY A 277 32.16 12.87 -33.88
C GLY A 277 31.39 12.77 -35.22
N ASN A 278 30.39 13.64 -35.42
CA ASN A 278 29.79 14.07 -36.71
C ASN A 278 29.02 13.03 -37.58
N ASP A 279 27.99 13.38 -38.36
CA ASP A 279 27.09 14.56 -38.39
C ASP A 279 25.87 14.29 -39.33
N GLU A 280 24.92 15.22 -39.39
CA GLU A 280 23.98 15.52 -40.50
C GLU A 280 22.87 14.50 -40.88
N SER A 281 21.70 14.93 -41.41
CA SER A 281 20.96 16.21 -41.33
C SER A 281 19.55 16.06 -41.95
N GLU A 282 18.58 16.86 -41.46
CA GLU A 282 17.38 17.40 -42.17
C GLU A 282 16.40 16.42 -42.91
N ALA A 283 15.17 16.78 -43.28
CA ALA A 283 14.48 18.08 -43.33
C ALA A 283 12.99 17.98 -42.96
N ALA A 284 12.36 19.12 -42.66
CA ALA A 284 10.92 19.26 -42.45
C ALA A 284 10.13 19.35 -43.78
N GLY A 285 8.83 19.06 -43.74
CA GLY A 285 7.90 19.28 -44.84
C GLY A 285 6.49 19.61 -44.35
N THR A 286 5.97 20.78 -44.71
CA THR A 286 4.71 21.33 -44.20
C THR A 286 3.54 21.13 -45.18
N VAL A 287 2.35 20.96 -44.58
CA VAL A 287 0.96 20.98 -45.10
C VAL A 287 0.70 21.76 -46.40
N PRO A 288 -0.29 21.35 -47.21
CA PRO A 288 -1.51 22.19 -47.28
C PRO A 288 -2.82 21.40 -47.04
N ALA A 289 -3.86 22.14 -46.67
CA ALA A 289 -5.24 21.65 -46.52
C ALA A 289 -6.01 21.78 -47.85
N ASP A 290 -7.10 21.03 -48.03
CA ASP A 290 -8.48 21.56 -48.02
C ASP A 290 -9.53 20.56 -48.56
N GLU A 291 -10.79 20.94 -48.32
CA GLU A 291 -12.06 20.51 -48.95
C GLU A 291 -12.75 19.17 -48.58
N GLU A 292 -13.88 19.40 -47.90
CA GLU A 292 -15.14 18.65 -47.76
C GLU A 292 -15.53 17.69 -48.92
N SER A 293 -16.24 16.60 -48.59
CA SER A 293 -17.72 16.60 -48.76
C SER A 293 -18.41 15.27 -48.39
N ASN A 294 -19.56 15.41 -47.70
CA ASN A 294 -20.72 14.51 -47.59
C ASN A 294 -20.56 13.16 -46.87
#